data_AF-A0A450XS08-F1
#
_entry.id   AF-A0A450XS08-F1
#
_cell.length_a   1.000
_cell.length_b   1.000
_cell.length_c   1.000
_cell.angle_alpha   90.00
_cell.angle_beta   90.00
_cell.angle_gamma   90.00
#
_symmetry.space_group_name_H-M   'P 1'
#
loop_
_entity.id
_entity.type
_entity.pdbx_description
1 polymer ?
#
loop_
_entity_poly.entity_id
_entity_poly.type
_entity_poly.pdbx_seq_one_letter_code
_entity_poly.pdbx_strand_id
1 'polypeptide(L)'
;MVIDGVSVYPGRPCPHSTGAGCDDYDNRPENPCRHFDCGWRREDSPLPDWMKPDNARVIVIFDKLNWNHYPVDLAVPMGRKIPPRSLDWLIGYSREKQRPLVYTEQIANSGKFGKQQQMFGHGPPAFQQDLLRWQREGKRLW
;
A
#
# COMPACT_ATOMS: atom_id res chain seq x y z
N MET A 1 7.10 11.27 3.82
CA MET A 1 8.09 10.53 4.62
C MET A 1 9.49 11.09 4.36
N VAL A 2 10.33 11.16 5.38
CA VAL A 2 11.76 11.55 5.27
C VAL A 2 12.57 10.49 6.00
N ILE A 3 13.63 9.98 5.37
CA ILE A 3 14.59 9.03 5.95
C ILE A 3 15.98 9.61 5.67
N ASP A 4 16.76 9.83 6.71
CA ASP A 4 18.12 10.41 6.63
C ASP A 4 18.18 11.71 5.82
N GLY A 5 17.22 12.61 6.06
CA GLY A 5 17.09 13.88 5.34
C GLY A 5 16.58 13.74 3.90
N VAL A 6 16.39 12.52 3.38
CA VAL A 6 15.86 12.26 2.03
C VAL A 6 14.35 12.12 2.07
N SER A 7 13.63 12.98 1.33
CA SER A 7 12.19 12.79 1.14
C SER A 7 11.93 11.55 0.29
N VAL A 8 11.21 10.60 0.86
CA VAL A 8 10.84 9.33 0.22
C VAL A 8 9.40 9.39 -0.27
N TYR A 9 9.19 9.02 -1.52
CA TYR A 9 7.89 8.94 -2.19
C TYR A 9 8.01 8.09 -3.48
N PRO A 10 6.92 7.68 -4.13
CA PRO A 10 6.98 6.97 -5.40
C PRO A 10 7.85 7.70 -6.44
N GLY A 11 8.82 7.00 -7.04
CA GLY A 11 9.81 7.61 -7.95
C GLY A 11 11.05 8.20 -7.27
N ARG A 12 11.08 8.26 -5.93
CA ARG A 12 12.25 8.60 -5.12
C ARG A 12 12.36 7.62 -3.95
N PRO A 13 12.96 6.43 -4.17
CA PRO A 13 13.05 5.39 -3.15
C PRO A 13 13.89 5.85 -1.95
N CYS A 14 13.78 5.09 -0.85
CA CYS A 14 14.66 5.23 0.30
C CYS A 14 16.13 5.12 -0.12
N PRO A 15 17.06 5.94 0.42
CA PRO A 15 18.49 5.84 0.10
C PRO A 15 19.08 4.46 0.39
N HIS A 16 18.54 3.75 1.39
CA HIS A 16 18.95 2.39 1.77
C HIS A 16 18.30 1.27 0.95
N SER A 17 17.43 1.60 0.00
CA SER A 17 16.73 0.60 -0.82
C SER A 17 17.66 0.02 -1.88
N THR A 18 18.00 -1.26 -1.75
CA THR A 18 18.82 -1.99 -2.74
C THR A 18 17.99 -2.55 -3.92
N GLY A 19 16.68 -2.36 -3.90
CA GLY A 19 15.74 -2.97 -4.85
C GLY A 19 15.31 -4.39 -4.49
N ALA A 20 16.08 -5.09 -3.66
CA ALA A 20 15.73 -6.39 -3.08
C ALA A 20 15.48 -6.31 -1.55
N GLY A 21 15.90 -5.23 -0.90
CA GLY A 21 15.78 -5.03 0.54
C GLY A 21 16.37 -3.70 0.99
N CYS A 22 16.85 -3.69 2.24
CA CYS A 22 17.53 -2.55 2.86
C CYS A 22 19.01 -2.90 3.02
N ASP A 23 19.93 -1.97 2.83
CA ASP A 23 21.34 -2.19 3.18
C ASP A 23 21.66 -1.87 4.66
N ASP A 24 20.78 -1.12 5.32
CA ASP A 24 20.95 -0.69 6.70
C ASP A 24 19.81 -1.18 7.61
N TYR A 25 19.78 -2.46 7.94
CA TYR A 25 18.75 -3.03 8.83
C TYR A 25 18.98 -2.63 10.30
N ASP A 26 20.22 -2.54 10.73
CA ASP A 26 20.58 -2.34 12.13
C ASP A 26 20.28 -0.92 12.61
N ASN A 27 20.43 0.09 11.74
CA ASN A 27 20.21 1.50 12.10
C ASN A 27 18.84 2.05 11.64
N ARG A 28 17.88 1.18 11.34
CA ARG A 28 16.53 1.60 10.96
C ARG A 28 15.90 2.53 12.01
N PRO A 29 15.35 3.69 11.61
CA PRO A 29 14.66 4.58 12.54
C PRO A 29 13.37 3.94 13.06
N GLU A 30 12.98 4.29 14.29
CA GLU A 30 11.72 3.83 14.91
C GLU A 30 10.52 4.10 13.99
N ASN A 31 10.40 5.36 13.54
CA ASN A 31 9.41 5.78 12.56
C ASN A 31 10.11 6.19 11.25
N PRO A 32 9.71 5.66 10.08
CA PRO A 32 8.66 4.66 9.87
C PRO A 32 9.19 3.22 9.85
N CYS A 33 10.50 2.99 9.82
CA CYS A 33 11.07 1.72 9.38
C CYS A 33 10.78 0.54 10.31
N ARG A 34 10.78 0.74 11.64
CA ARG A 34 10.49 -0.34 12.60
C ARG A 34 8.99 -0.51 12.87
N HIS A 35 8.23 0.58 12.85
CA HIS A 35 6.77 0.54 13.02
C HIS A 35 5.99 0.18 11.76
N PHE A 36 6.64 0.12 10.60
CA PHE A 36 5.97 -0.26 9.37
C PHE A 36 5.61 -1.76 9.37
N ASP A 37 4.33 -2.06 9.59
CA ASP A 37 3.79 -3.41 9.51
C ASP A 37 3.44 -3.78 8.06
N CYS A 38 4.38 -4.44 7.37
CA CYS A 38 4.11 -5.03 6.07
C CYS A 38 3.23 -6.26 6.25
N GLY A 39 2.07 -6.28 5.59
CA GLY A 39 1.11 -7.38 5.71
C GLY A 39 1.69 -8.76 5.42
N TRP A 40 2.69 -8.88 4.53
CA TRP A 40 3.36 -10.15 4.22
C TRP A 40 4.33 -10.63 5.31
N ARG A 41 4.88 -9.71 6.11
CA ARG A 41 5.86 -10.02 7.18
C ARG A 41 5.20 -10.36 8.51
N ARG A 42 3.87 -10.21 8.63
CA ARG A 42 3.12 -10.58 9.83
C ARG A 42 3.18 -12.07 10.06
N GLU A 43 3.29 -12.48 11.32
CA GLU A 43 3.30 -13.88 11.74
C GLU A 43 2.06 -14.63 11.22
N ASP A 44 0.87 -14.04 11.41
CA ASP A 44 -0.40 -14.57 10.89
C ASP A 44 -0.82 -13.92 9.57
N SER A 45 0.13 -13.72 8.65
CA SER A 45 -0.21 -13.15 7.34
C SER A 45 -1.15 -14.09 6.57
N PRO A 46 -2.31 -13.61 6.09
CA PRO A 46 -3.15 -14.39 5.18
C PRO A 46 -2.60 -14.41 3.75
N LEU A 47 -1.52 -13.67 3.47
CA LEU A 47 -0.93 -13.58 2.15
C LEU A 47 -0.13 -14.85 1.85
N PRO A 48 -0.33 -15.50 0.69
CA PRO A 48 0.47 -16.65 0.29
C PRO A 48 1.93 -16.26 0.06
N ASP A 49 2.86 -17.22 0.09
CA ASP A 49 4.30 -16.96 -0.09
C ASP A 49 4.63 -16.15 -1.35
N TRP A 50 3.92 -16.40 -2.45
CA TRP A 50 4.13 -15.69 -3.71
C TRP A 50 3.70 -14.21 -3.65
N MET A 51 2.95 -13.78 -2.62
CA MET A 51 2.58 -12.39 -2.38
C MET A 51 3.69 -11.54 -1.75
N LYS A 52 4.90 -12.10 -1.58
CA LYS A 52 6.09 -11.32 -1.19
C LYS A 52 6.26 -10.11 -2.12
N PRO A 53 6.50 -8.88 -1.61
CA PRO A 53 6.40 -7.66 -2.41
C PRO A 53 7.28 -7.61 -3.67
N ASP A 54 8.51 -8.16 -3.62
CA ASP A 54 9.42 -8.20 -4.77
C ASP A 54 8.89 -9.06 -5.92
N ASN A 55 8.12 -10.10 -5.62
CA ASN A 55 7.45 -10.97 -6.58
C ASN A 55 6.07 -10.42 -7.02
N ALA A 56 5.19 -10.13 -6.06
CA ALA A 56 3.81 -9.73 -6.35
C ALA A 56 3.66 -8.25 -6.74
N ARG A 57 4.74 -7.47 -6.61
CA ARG A 57 4.82 -6.04 -6.94
C ARG A 57 3.74 -5.20 -6.26
N VAL A 58 3.37 -5.58 -5.04
CA VAL A 58 2.39 -4.89 -4.20
C VAL A 58 2.81 -4.97 -2.74
N ILE A 59 2.60 -3.89 -2.01
CA ILE A 59 2.72 -3.84 -0.56
C ILE A 59 1.30 -3.77 0.00
N VAL A 60 0.97 -4.70 0.89
CA VAL A 60 -0.34 -4.75 1.56
C VAL A 60 -0.16 -4.32 2.99
N ILE A 61 -1.07 -3.49 3.49
CA ILE A 61 -1.13 -3.04 4.88
C ILE A 61 -2.54 -3.36 5.36
N PHE A 62 -2.66 -4.35 6.25
CA PHE A 62 -3.95 -4.75 6.81
C PHE A 62 -4.42 -3.73 7.85
N ASP A 63 -5.74 -3.55 7.95
CA ASP A 63 -6.38 -2.68 8.95
C ASP A 63 -5.81 -1.25 8.97
N LYS A 64 -5.58 -0.71 7.77
CA LYS A 64 -4.95 0.61 7.61
C LYS A 64 -5.91 1.75 7.94
N LEU A 65 -7.18 1.59 7.57
CA LEU A 65 -8.21 2.60 7.79
C LEU A 65 -9.38 1.95 8.52
N ASN A 66 -10.17 2.78 9.19
CA ASN A 66 -11.44 2.38 9.74
C ASN A 66 -12.57 3.04 8.95
N TRP A 67 -13.54 2.25 8.50
CA TRP A 67 -14.75 2.71 7.85
C TRP A 67 -15.96 2.19 8.61
N ASN A 68 -16.62 3.04 9.40
CA ASN A 68 -17.80 2.67 10.20
C ASN A 68 -17.57 1.41 11.06
N HIS A 69 -16.44 1.35 11.77
CA HIS A 69 -15.98 0.20 12.56
C HIS A 69 -15.55 -1.03 11.74
N TYR A 70 -15.61 -0.98 10.41
CA TYR A 70 -15.02 -2.01 9.55
C TYR A 70 -13.56 -1.67 9.28
N PRO A 71 -12.65 -2.63 9.49
CA PRO A 71 -11.26 -2.47 9.14
C PRO A 71 -11.09 -2.54 7.62
N VAL A 72 -10.25 -1.66 7.08
CA VAL A 72 -10.04 -1.50 5.63
C VAL A 72 -8.57 -1.76 5.31
N ASP A 73 -8.35 -2.67 4.39
CA ASP A 73 -7.02 -3.04 3.94
C ASP A 73 -6.55 -2.10 2.83
N LEU A 74 -5.24 -1.85 2.77
CA LEU A 74 -4.62 -0.99 1.77
C LEU A 74 -3.60 -1.77 0.94
N ALA A 75 -3.72 -1.67 -0.39
CA ALA A 75 -2.74 -2.21 -1.31
C ALA A 75 -2.07 -1.11 -2.16
N VAL A 76 -0.74 -1.07 -2.15
CA VAL A 76 0.06 -0.05 -2.83
C VAL A 76 0.99 -0.72 -3.85
N PRO A 77 1.00 -0.30 -5.12
CA PRO A 77 1.81 -0.93 -6.15
C PRO A 77 3.30 -0.60 -6.02
N MET A 78 4.16 -1.58 -6.31
CA MET A 78 5.60 -1.39 -6.57
C MET A 78 5.85 -1.12 -8.06
N GLY A 79 5.31 -0.01 -8.53
CA GLY A 79 5.30 0.38 -9.93
C GLY A 79 4.07 1.23 -10.24
N ARG A 80 3.66 1.31 -11.50
CA ARG A 80 2.50 2.14 -11.89
C ARG A 80 1.17 1.60 -11.36
N LYS A 81 0.96 0.28 -11.43
CA LYS A 81 -0.29 -0.42 -11.08
C LYS A 81 0.03 -1.73 -10.38
N ILE A 82 -0.94 -2.24 -9.62
CA ILE A 82 -0.85 -3.58 -9.03
C ILE A 82 -1.01 -4.60 -10.17
N PRO A 83 -0.15 -5.65 -10.26
CA PRO A 83 -0.34 -6.70 -11.26
C PRO A 83 -1.71 -7.38 -11.11
N PRO A 84 -2.39 -7.73 -12.22
CA PRO A 84 -3.73 -8.33 -12.19
C PRO A 84 -3.84 -9.53 -11.25
N ARG A 85 -2.90 -10.48 -11.31
CA ARG A 85 -2.86 -11.65 -10.42
C ARG A 85 -2.92 -11.27 -8.93
N SER A 86 -2.15 -10.27 -8.53
CA SER A 86 -2.08 -9.82 -7.13
C SER A 86 -3.37 -9.10 -6.74
N LEU A 87 -3.90 -8.24 -7.63
CA LEU A 87 -5.14 -7.51 -7.37
C LEU A 87 -6.34 -8.44 -7.29
N ASP A 88 -6.46 -9.42 -8.19
CA ASP A 88 -7.55 -10.39 -8.22
C ASP A 88 -7.57 -11.23 -6.94
N TRP A 89 -6.39 -11.66 -6.47
CA TRP A 89 -6.28 -12.35 -5.19
C TRP A 89 -6.75 -11.47 -4.03
N LEU A 90 -6.32 -10.21 -3.98
CA LEU A 90 -6.71 -9.27 -2.92
C LEU A 90 -8.21 -8.96 -2.93
N ILE A 91 -8.82 -8.84 -4.12
CA ILE A 91 -10.26 -8.70 -4.28
C ILE A 91 -10.98 -9.95 -3.78
N GLY A 92 -10.48 -11.14 -4.11
CA GLY A 92 -11.01 -12.41 -3.60
C GLY A 92 -10.97 -12.48 -2.07
N TYR A 93 -9.81 -12.17 -1.49
CA TYR A 93 -9.62 -12.12 -0.04
C TYR A 93 -10.53 -11.09 0.64
N SER A 94 -10.65 -9.89 0.07
CA SER A 94 -11.56 -8.83 0.54
C SER A 94 -13.01 -9.30 0.59
N ARG A 95 -13.48 -10.03 -0.44
CA ARG A 95 -14.82 -10.63 -0.47
C ARG A 95 -14.97 -11.74 0.56
N GLU A 96 -14.01 -12.65 0.65
CA GLU A 96 -14.07 -13.76 1.60
C GLU A 96 -14.16 -13.26 3.05
N LYS A 97 -13.34 -12.26 3.41
CA LYS A 97 -13.28 -11.72 4.77
C LYS A 97 -14.29 -10.61 5.03
N GLN A 98 -15.06 -10.18 4.03
CA GLN A 98 -15.99 -9.06 4.13
C GLN A 98 -15.32 -7.77 4.63
N ARG A 99 -14.08 -7.53 4.17
CA ARG A 99 -13.27 -6.36 4.53
C ARG A 99 -13.10 -5.47 3.30
N PRO A 100 -13.45 -4.18 3.34
CA PRO A 100 -13.19 -3.30 2.21
C PRO A 100 -11.69 -3.19 1.92
N LEU A 101 -11.36 -3.00 0.65
CA LEU A 101 -10.01 -2.82 0.16
C LEU A 101 -9.89 -1.47 -0.53
N VAL A 102 -8.90 -0.68 -0.14
CA VAL A 102 -8.40 0.44 -0.94
C VAL A 102 -7.16 -0.02 -1.68
N TYR A 103 -7.07 0.31 -2.97
CA TYR A 103 -5.84 0.13 -3.72
C TYR A 103 -5.52 1.38 -4.54
N THR A 104 -4.23 1.58 -4.83
CA THR A 104 -3.79 2.78 -5.54
C THR A 104 -3.12 2.48 -6.88
N GLU A 105 -3.11 3.48 -7.74
CA GLU A 105 -2.26 3.54 -8.92
C GLU A 105 -1.39 4.80 -8.86
N GLN A 106 -0.13 4.68 -9.28
CA GLN A 106 0.78 5.82 -9.37
C GLN A 106 0.44 6.68 -10.58
N ILE A 107 0.38 7.99 -10.37
CA ILE A 107 0.28 8.95 -11.46
C ILE A 107 1.69 9.29 -11.90
N ALA A 108 1.98 9.02 -13.17
CA ALA A 108 3.25 9.37 -13.81
C ALA A 108 3.06 10.60 -14.69
N ASN A 109 3.83 11.66 -14.41
CA ASN A 109 3.90 12.85 -15.24
C ASN A 109 5.24 12.84 -15.96
N SER A 110 5.23 12.83 -17.30
CA SER A 110 6.43 12.77 -18.15
C SER A 110 7.37 11.61 -17.78
N GLY A 111 6.81 10.42 -17.52
CA GLY A 111 7.56 9.21 -17.17
C GLY A 111 8.12 9.16 -15.74
N LYS A 112 7.90 10.20 -14.92
CA LYS A 112 8.31 10.23 -13.51
C LYS A 112 7.11 10.08 -12.59
N PHE A 113 7.21 9.19 -11.61
CA PHE A 113 6.19 9.06 -10.57
C PHE A 113 6.23 10.28 -9.63
N GLY A 114 5.05 10.82 -9.35
CA GLY A 114 4.88 11.93 -8.43
C GLY A 114 4.41 11.47 -7.05
N LYS A 115 4.07 12.45 -6.21
CA LYS A 115 3.43 12.20 -4.89
C LYS A 115 1.93 11.91 -5.01
N GLN A 116 1.33 12.20 -6.16
CA GLN A 116 -0.09 12.00 -6.40
C GLN A 116 -0.36 10.56 -6.84
N GLN A 117 -1.47 10.03 -6.34
CA GLN A 117 -1.95 8.70 -6.68
C GLN A 117 -3.45 8.76 -6.88
N GLN A 118 -3.93 7.84 -7.71
CA GLN A 118 -5.34 7.58 -7.84
C GLN A 118 -5.73 6.47 -6.87
N MET A 119 -6.84 6.66 -6.16
CA MET A 119 -7.37 5.67 -5.22
C MET A 119 -8.57 4.97 -5.84
N PHE A 120 -8.70 3.69 -5.53
CA PHE A 120 -9.80 2.83 -5.94
C PHE A 120 -10.28 2.03 -4.74
N GLY A 121 -11.57 1.71 -4.72
CA GLY A 121 -12.21 1.00 -3.61
C GLY A 121 -12.90 -0.27 -4.09
N HIS A 122 -12.68 -1.36 -3.39
CA HIS A 122 -13.48 -2.57 -3.46
C HIS A 122 -14.24 -2.78 -2.15
N GLY A 123 -15.54 -3.03 -2.23
CA GLY A 123 -16.42 -3.15 -1.08
C GLY A 123 -17.85 -2.67 -1.38
N PRO A 124 -18.69 -2.49 -0.35
CA PRO A 124 -20.07 -2.05 -0.51
C PRO A 124 -20.19 -0.71 -1.26
N PRO A 125 -21.29 -0.44 -1.98
CA PRO A 125 -21.49 0.83 -2.67
C PRO A 125 -21.32 2.06 -1.77
N ALA A 126 -21.77 2.00 -0.52
CA ALA A 126 -21.60 3.06 0.46
C ALA A 126 -20.12 3.37 0.74
N PHE A 127 -19.28 2.34 0.86
CA PHE A 127 -17.84 2.51 1.04
C PHE A 127 -17.20 3.19 -0.18
N GLN A 128 -17.59 2.79 -1.39
CA GLN A 128 -17.06 3.38 -2.61
C GLN A 128 -17.44 4.88 -2.73
N GLN A 129 -18.65 5.25 -2.33
CA GLN A 129 -19.08 6.65 -2.28
C GLN A 129 -18.28 7.47 -1.25
N ASP A 130 -18.04 6.91 -0.06
CA ASP A 130 -17.24 7.55 0.97
C ASP A 130 -15.77 7.71 0.54
N LEU A 131 -15.21 6.72 -0.18
CA LEU A 131 -13.86 6.81 -0.73
C LEU A 131 -13.75 7.93 -1.78
N LEU A 132 -14.76 8.07 -2.65
CA LEU A 132 -14.82 9.19 -3.60
C LEU A 132 -14.90 10.54 -2.89
N ARG A 133 -15.62 10.62 -1.75
CA ARG A 133 -15.62 11.82 -0.89
C ARG A 133 -14.22 12.08 -0.32
N TRP A 134 -13.57 11.08 0.28
CA TRP A 134 -12.21 11.20 0.83
C TRP A 134 -11.18 11.64 -0.22
N GLN A 135 -11.31 11.16 -1.45
CA GLN A 135 -10.44 11.59 -2.55
C GLN A 135 -10.62 13.06 -2.89
N ARG A 136 -11.85 13.56 -2.93
CA ARG A 136 -12.15 14.99 -3.16
C ARG A 136 -11.66 15.88 -2.01
N GLU A 137 -11.72 15.38 -0.78
CA GLU A 137 -11.22 16.06 0.42
C GLU A 137 -9.68 16.01 0.54
N GLY A 138 -8.99 15.28 -0.35
CA GLY A 138 -7.54 15.16 -0.32
C GLY A 138 -7.01 14.35 0.86
N LYS A 139 -7.83 13.46 1.43
CA LYS A 139 -7.44 12.59 2.55
C LYS A 139 -6.27 11.72 2.11
N ARG A 140 -5.17 11.79 2.86
CA ARG A 140 -3.99 10.95 2.63
C ARG A 140 -4.15 9.62 3.33
N LEU A 141 -3.70 8.55 2.68
CA LEU A 141 -3.70 7.20 3.24
C LEU A 141 -2.38 6.88 3.99
N TRP A 142 -1.37 7.75 3.86
CA TRP A 142 -0.09 7.73 4.56
C TRP A 142 0.65 9.07 4.42
#